data_AF-M5BNQ7-F1
#
_entry.id   AF-M5BNQ7-F1
#
_cell.length_a   1.000
_cell.length_b   1.000
_cell.length_c   1.000
_cell.angle_alpha   90.00
_cell.angle_beta   90.00
_cell.angle_gamma   90.00
#
_symmetry.space_group_name_H-M   'P 1'
#
loop_
_entity.id
_entity.type
_entity.pdbx_description
1 polymer ?
#
loop_
_entity_poly.entity_id
_entity_poly.type
_entity_poly.pdbx_seq_one_letter_code
_entity_poly.pdbx_strand_id
1 'polypeptide(L)'
;MFYTYTTLLAILALTLAPRFRAITNVHLIVLLLIAMGVYIWRDLVPLAIHGRHPADAAGGWLTWSRIGVLIFASLIVPLCIPRTYVPLDPKKPSATPNPEQTASLISLLLYNFLDPLVWAAYRVPKLEYEQLPPLADYDRASYLRHRGFDKLDPLRRTKQRHLFWGLMEVFWREYCIMAVMITIKAIMEFAGPVGIKYLLE
;
A
#
# COMPACT_ATOMS: atom_id res chain seq x y z
N MET A 1 -2.19 3.71 -28.10
CA MET A 1 -3.01 2.62 -27.50
C MET A 1 -2.96 2.62 -25.98
N PHE A 2 -1.80 2.51 -25.32
CA PHE A 2 -1.75 2.53 -23.85
C PHE A 2 -2.25 3.85 -23.24
N TYR A 3 -1.71 5.00 -23.67
CA TYR A 3 -2.13 6.32 -23.13
C TYR A 3 -3.57 6.69 -23.45
N THR A 4 -4.09 6.28 -24.61
CA THR A 4 -5.50 6.47 -24.98
C THR A 4 -6.42 5.62 -24.11
N TYR A 5 -5.99 4.41 -23.77
CA TYR A 5 -6.75 3.54 -22.86
C TYR A 5 -6.74 4.08 -21.42
N THR A 6 -5.58 4.50 -20.90
CA THR A 6 -5.49 5.03 -19.52
C THR A 6 -6.20 6.36 -19.35
N THR A 7 -6.23 7.22 -20.38
CA THR A 7 -7.00 8.48 -20.36
C THR A 7 -8.50 8.22 -20.35
N LEU A 8 -9.00 7.29 -21.17
CA LEU A 8 -10.40 6.86 -21.12
C LEU A 8 -10.76 6.28 -19.75
N LEU A 9 -9.89 5.43 -19.20
CA LEU A 9 -10.06 4.83 -17.89
C LEU A 9 -10.08 5.90 -16.76
N ALA A 10 -9.26 6.94 -16.89
CA ALA A 10 -9.26 8.08 -15.96
C ALA A 10 -10.57 8.90 -16.04
N ILE A 11 -11.09 9.15 -17.25
CA ILE A 11 -12.38 9.82 -17.44
C ILE A 11 -13.53 8.98 -16.84
N LEU A 12 -13.49 7.67 -17.05
CA LEU A 12 -14.43 6.73 -16.45
C LEU A 12 -14.32 6.77 -14.91
N ALA A 13 -13.11 6.74 -14.36
CA ALA A 13 -12.92 6.84 -12.92
C ALA A 13 -13.49 8.11 -12.29
N LEU A 14 -13.57 9.22 -13.03
CA LEU A 14 -14.16 10.48 -12.58
C LEU A 14 -15.69 10.50 -12.67
N THR A 15 -16.26 9.79 -13.64
CA THR A 15 -17.69 9.85 -13.97
C THR A 15 -18.52 8.70 -13.38
N LEU A 16 -17.89 7.58 -13.02
CA LEU A 16 -18.60 6.42 -12.49
C LEU A 16 -19.02 6.55 -11.02
N ALA A 17 -20.07 5.79 -10.68
CA ALA A 17 -20.55 5.65 -9.31
C ALA A 17 -19.44 5.14 -8.35
N PRO A 18 -19.52 5.45 -7.04
CA PRO A 18 -18.43 5.24 -6.08
C PRO A 18 -17.87 3.81 -6.04
N ARG A 19 -18.74 2.81 -6.21
CA ARG A 19 -18.36 1.38 -6.21
C ARG A 19 -17.44 1.02 -7.37
N PHE A 20 -17.77 1.50 -8.57
CA PHE A 20 -16.96 1.23 -9.76
C PHE A 20 -15.72 2.11 -9.81
N ARG A 21 -15.80 3.35 -9.30
CA ARG A 21 -14.68 4.26 -9.19
C ARG A 21 -13.49 3.65 -8.45
N ALA A 22 -13.72 2.93 -7.35
CA ALA A 22 -12.65 2.27 -6.60
C ALA A 22 -11.93 1.21 -7.45
N ILE A 23 -12.68 0.33 -8.12
CA ILE A 23 -12.13 -0.75 -8.96
C ILE A 23 -11.36 -0.15 -10.15
N THR A 24 -11.97 0.81 -10.85
CA THR A 24 -11.37 1.50 -11.99
C THR A 24 -10.09 2.23 -11.58
N ASN A 25 -10.08 2.89 -10.42
CA ASN A 25 -8.88 3.55 -9.88
C ASN A 25 -7.77 2.56 -9.58
N VAL A 26 -8.06 1.43 -8.93
CA VAL A 26 -7.04 0.41 -8.67
C VAL A 26 -6.46 -0.11 -10.00
N HIS A 27 -7.32 -0.41 -10.98
CA HIS A 27 -6.86 -0.87 -12.28
C HIS A 27 -5.98 0.17 -12.99
N LEU A 28 -6.39 1.43 -12.99
CA LEU A 28 -5.63 2.54 -13.56
C LEU A 28 -4.25 2.68 -12.89
N ILE A 29 -4.20 2.66 -11.56
CA ILE A 29 -2.95 2.76 -10.80
C ILE A 29 -2.01 1.59 -11.13
N VAL A 30 -2.52 0.37 -11.18
CA VAL A 30 -1.72 -0.82 -11.54
C VAL A 30 -1.13 -0.68 -12.95
N LEU A 31 -1.92 -0.25 -13.93
CA LEU A 31 -1.42 -0.04 -15.30
C LEU A 31 -0.36 1.06 -15.37
N LEU A 32 -0.56 2.16 -14.65
CA LEU A 32 0.41 3.25 -14.59
C LEU A 32 1.71 2.81 -13.89
N LEU A 33 1.63 1.99 -12.84
CA LEU A 33 2.82 1.41 -12.18
C LEU A 33 3.58 0.44 -13.10
N ILE A 34 2.88 -0.39 -13.87
CA ILE A 34 3.51 -1.27 -14.86
C ILE A 34 4.25 -0.43 -15.90
N ALA A 35 3.61 0.61 -16.45
CA ALA A 35 4.25 1.52 -17.39
C ALA A 35 5.46 2.22 -16.77
N MET A 36 5.35 2.66 -15.51
CA MET A 36 6.47 3.25 -14.78
C MET A 36 7.64 2.27 -14.68
N GLY A 37 7.38 1.00 -14.35
CA GLY A 37 8.41 -0.04 -14.32
C GLY A 37 9.13 -0.23 -15.66
N VAL A 38 8.39 -0.18 -16.78
CA VAL A 38 8.98 -0.26 -18.13
C VAL A 38 9.89 0.94 -18.40
N TYR A 39 9.46 2.16 -18.08
CA TYR A 39 10.28 3.36 -18.25
C TYR A 39 11.50 3.38 -17.32
N ILE A 40 11.36 2.91 -16.09
CA ILE A 40 12.49 2.74 -15.17
C ILE A 40 13.52 1.79 -15.77
N TRP A 41 13.08 0.63 -16.25
CA TRP A 41 13.99 -0.36 -16.85
C TRP A 41 14.69 0.14 -18.12
N ARG A 42 13.98 0.88 -18.97
CA ARG A 42 14.48 1.35 -20.27
C ARG A 42 15.34 2.61 -20.19
N ASP A 43 15.07 3.49 -19.22
CA ASP A 43 15.66 4.83 -19.21
C ASP A 43 16.36 5.20 -17.89
N LEU A 44 15.95 4.66 -16.73
CA LEU A 44 16.62 4.94 -15.45
C LEU A 44 17.72 3.93 -15.13
N VAL A 45 17.46 2.63 -15.32
CA VAL A 45 18.46 1.57 -15.05
C VAL A 45 19.74 1.76 -15.89
N PRO A 46 19.68 2.11 -17.19
CA PRO A 46 20.90 2.38 -17.96
C PRO A 46 21.77 3.49 -17.40
N LEU A 47 21.18 4.50 -16.73
CA LEU A 47 21.96 5.58 -16.12
C LEU A 47 22.76 5.12 -14.90
N ALA A 48 22.35 4.04 -14.26
CA ALA A 48 23.07 3.45 -13.13
C ALA A 48 24.18 2.48 -13.57
N ILE A 49 24.34 2.22 -14.87
CA ILE A 49 25.31 1.26 -15.42
C ILE A 49 26.25 2.01 -16.36
N HIS A 50 27.56 1.93 -16.08
CA HIS A 50 28.57 2.58 -16.92
C HIS A 50 28.48 2.12 -18.39
N GLY A 51 28.60 3.07 -19.32
CA GLY A 51 28.60 2.79 -20.76
C GLY A 51 27.24 2.44 -21.39
N ARG A 52 26.12 2.48 -20.64
CA ARG A 52 24.77 2.35 -21.20
C ARG A 52 24.10 3.71 -21.33
N HIS A 53 23.20 3.81 -22.32
CA HIS A 53 22.42 5.01 -22.57
C HIS A 53 20.92 4.69 -22.54
N PRO A 54 20.06 5.65 -22.12
CA PRO A 54 18.60 5.48 -22.14
C PRO A 54 18.11 5.14 -23.55
N ALA A 55 17.19 4.19 -23.66
CA ALA A 55 16.64 3.79 -24.94
C ALA A 55 15.83 4.92 -25.62
N ASP A 56 15.17 5.76 -24.82
CA ASP A 56 14.36 6.88 -25.30
C ASP A 56 15.11 8.23 -25.21
N ALA A 57 16.45 8.22 -25.17
CA ALA A 57 17.28 9.42 -25.08
C ALA A 57 17.07 10.41 -26.24
N ALA A 58 16.71 9.90 -27.43
CA ALA A 58 16.45 10.72 -28.61
C ALA A 58 15.29 11.73 -28.43
N GLY A 59 14.38 11.46 -27.48
CA GLY A 59 13.28 12.36 -27.14
C GLY A 59 13.65 13.55 -26.25
N GLY A 60 14.89 13.59 -25.73
CA GLY A 60 15.40 14.71 -24.92
C GLY A 60 14.50 15.04 -23.74
N TRP A 61 14.12 16.32 -23.61
CA TRP A 61 13.29 16.82 -22.52
C TRP A 61 11.89 16.17 -22.42
N LEU A 62 11.32 15.74 -23.56
CA LEU A 62 9.99 15.17 -23.62
C LEU A 62 9.92 13.79 -22.94
N THR A 63 11.00 13.01 -23.05
CA THR A 63 11.16 11.73 -22.35
C THR A 63 11.17 11.95 -20.85
N TRP A 64 11.94 12.92 -20.37
CA TRP A 64 12.03 13.26 -18.95
C TRP A 64 10.73 13.80 -18.37
N SER A 65 10.03 14.66 -19.11
CA SER A 65 8.71 15.15 -18.66
C SER A 65 7.70 14.02 -18.56
N ARG A 66 7.71 13.07 -19.52
CA ARG A 66 6.82 11.90 -19.49
C ARG A 66 7.09 11.01 -18.28
N ILE A 67 8.38 10.74 -18.00
CA ILE A 67 8.79 9.97 -16.81
C ILE A 67 8.33 10.69 -15.54
N GLY A 68 8.56 12.01 -15.43
CA GLY A 68 8.17 12.81 -14.28
C GLY A 68 6.66 12.78 -14.03
N VAL A 69 5.85 13.00 -15.07
CA VAL A 69 4.38 12.93 -14.98
C VAL A 69 3.94 11.52 -14.58
N LEU A 70 4.58 10.49 -15.13
CA LEU A 70 4.25 9.11 -14.83
C LEU A 70 4.56 8.75 -13.37
N ILE A 71 5.73 9.13 -12.84
CA ILE A 71 6.08 8.95 -11.43
C ILE A 71 5.08 9.69 -10.55
N PHE A 72 4.76 10.95 -10.89
CA PHE A 72 3.81 11.74 -10.12
C PHE A 72 2.42 11.09 -10.07
N ALA A 73 1.87 10.71 -11.22
CA ALA A 73 0.54 10.14 -11.32
C ALA A 73 0.41 8.70 -10.78
N SER A 74 1.46 7.87 -10.94
CA SER A 74 1.43 6.45 -10.57
C SER A 74 1.88 6.17 -9.13
N LEU A 75 2.75 7.01 -8.58
CA LEU A 75 3.34 6.82 -7.26
C LEU A 75 2.89 7.91 -6.29
N ILE A 76 3.21 9.18 -6.57
CA ILE A 76 3.00 10.27 -5.60
C ILE A 76 1.51 10.44 -5.29
N VAL A 77 0.66 10.51 -6.32
CA VAL A 77 -0.78 10.73 -6.14
C VAL A 77 -1.42 9.59 -5.32
N PRO A 78 -1.28 8.30 -5.68
CA PRO A 78 -1.85 7.21 -4.87
C PRO A 78 -1.26 7.09 -3.46
N LEU A 79 0.02 7.41 -3.27
CA LEU A 79 0.65 7.32 -1.95
C LEU A 79 0.19 8.42 -0.99
N CYS A 80 -0.03 9.63 -1.51
CA CYS A 80 -0.36 10.81 -0.71
C CYS A 80 -1.86 11.00 -0.47
N ILE A 81 -2.74 10.47 -1.33
CA ILE A 81 -4.19 10.58 -1.13
C ILE A 81 -4.61 9.78 0.12
N PRO A 82 -5.32 10.39 1.08
CA PRO A 82 -5.85 9.69 2.25
C PRO A 82 -6.87 8.65 1.83
N ARG A 83 -6.88 7.50 2.51
CA ARG A 83 -7.82 6.42 2.22
C ARG A 83 -9.19 6.81 2.74
N THR A 84 -10.21 6.59 1.91
CA THR A 84 -11.60 6.76 2.34
C THR A 84 -11.96 5.67 3.34
N TYR A 85 -12.47 6.05 4.51
CA TYR A 85 -12.96 5.09 5.48
C TYR A 85 -14.08 4.24 4.88
N VAL A 86 -13.91 2.92 4.91
CA VAL A 86 -14.94 1.95 4.56
C VAL A 86 -15.21 1.12 5.82
N PRO A 87 -16.41 1.22 6.43
CA PRO A 87 -16.72 0.48 7.63
C PRO A 87 -16.71 -1.02 7.35
N LEU A 88 -16.07 -1.77 8.24
CA LEU A 88 -15.96 -3.22 8.13
C LEU A 88 -17.32 -3.92 8.30
N ASP A 89 -18.15 -3.40 9.21
CA ASP A 89 -19.56 -3.77 9.35
C ASP A 89 -20.45 -2.57 8.98
N PRO A 90 -21.12 -2.58 7.80
CA PRO A 90 -22.00 -1.50 7.39
C PRO A 90 -23.17 -1.25 8.36
N LYS A 91 -23.53 -2.24 9.20
CA LYS A 91 -24.62 -2.10 10.18
C LYS A 91 -24.17 -1.41 11.47
N LYS A 92 -22.87 -1.37 11.74
CA LYS A 92 -22.27 -0.76 12.94
C LYS A 92 -21.01 0.02 12.56
N PRO A 93 -21.14 1.11 11.79
CA PRO A 93 -20.00 1.95 11.45
C PRO A 93 -19.42 2.59 12.72
N SER A 94 -18.11 2.77 12.76
CA SER A 94 -17.46 3.47 13.85
C SER A 94 -17.75 4.96 13.76
N ALA A 95 -18.24 5.55 14.86
CA ALA A 95 -18.57 6.96 14.94
C ALA A 95 -17.34 7.85 14.67
N THR A 96 -16.19 7.43 15.21
CA THR A 96 -14.88 8.00 14.92
C THR A 96 -13.96 6.88 14.42
N PRO A 97 -13.57 6.87 13.13
CA PRO A 97 -12.64 5.86 12.62
C PRO A 97 -11.24 6.09 13.21
N ASN A 98 -10.49 5.01 13.36
CA ASN A 98 -9.09 5.12 13.77
C ASN A 98 -8.31 5.88 12.67
N PRO A 99 -7.43 6.84 13.01
CA PRO A 99 -6.60 7.56 12.04
C PRO A 99 -5.84 6.65 11.07
N GLU A 100 -5.42 5.46 11.52
CA GLU A 100 -4.77 4.42 10.70
C GLU A 100 -5.64 4.00 9.50
N GLN A 101 -6.96 3.90 9.68
CA GLN A 101 -7.90 3.47 8.64
C GLN A 101 -8.13 4.55 7.57
N THR A 102 -7.87 5.82 7.90
CA THR A 102 -8.01 6.96 6.99
C THR A 102 -6.68 7.50 6.46
N ALA A 103 -5.56 7.07 7.06
CA ALA A 103 -4.23 7.52 6.68
C ALA A 103 -3.95 7.22 5.20
N SER A 104 -3.21 8.12 4.55
CA SER A 104 -2.62 7.84 3.23
C SER A 104 -1.60 6.70 3.35
N LEU A 105 -1.26 6.04 2.25
CA LEU A 105 -0.31 4.92 2.30
C LEU A 105 1.06 5.38 2.79
N ILE A 106 1.53 6.56 2.39
CA ILE A 106 2.80 7.10 2.88
C ILE A 106 2.75 7.39 4.37
N SER A 107 1.63 7.94 4.86
CA SER A 107 1.43 8.18 6.29
C SER A 107 1.37 6.88 7.10
N LEU A 108 0.84 5.80 6.52
CA LEU A 108 0.82 4.48 7.14
C LEU A 108 2.21 3.86 7.20
N LEU A 109 2.97 3.93 6.09
CA LEU A 109 4.32 3.36 5.97
C LEU A 109 5.32 4.05 6.91
N LEU A 110 5.21 5.38 7.05
CA LEU A 110 6.10 6.18 7.90
C LEU A 110 5.56 6.38 9.32
N TYR A 111 4.36 5.86 9.62
CA TYR A 111 3.67 6.06 10.89
C TYR A 111 3.31 7.52 11.25
N ASN A 112 3.34 8.44 10.28
CA ASN A 112 3.02 9.86 10.50
C ASN A 112 1.60 10.11 11.07
N PHE A 113 0.69 9.15 10.94
CA PHE A 113 -0.65 9.27 11.52
C PHE A 113 -0.62 9.28 13.06
N LEU A 114 0.46 8.81 13.67
CA LEU A 114 0.68 8.83 15.11
C LEU A 114 1.28 10.15 15.60
N ASP A 115 1.82 11.00 14.71
CA ASP A 115 2.49 12.25 15.10
C ASP A 115 1.63 13.13 16.01
N PRO A 116 0.33 13.36 15.74
CA PRO A 116 -0.51 14.17 16.63
C PRO A 116 -0.63 13.57 18.04
N LEU A 117 -0.66 12.24 18.14
CA LEU A 117 -0.74 11.52 19.42
C LEU A 117 0.59 11.61 20.19
N VAL A 118 1.72 11.42 19.49
CA VAL A 118 3.06 11.55 20.07
C VAL A 118 3.29 12.96 20.59
N TRP A 119 2.90 13.98 19.81
CA TRP A 119 2.98 15.38 20.24
C TRP A 119 2.04 15.70 21.40
N ALA A 120 0.84 15.13 21.43
CA ALA A 120 -0.09 15.30 22.56
C ALA A 120 0.51 14.70 23.84
N ALA A 121 1.00 13.46 23.77
CA ALA A 121 1.64 12.77 24.89
C ALA A 121 2.90 13.50 25.38
N TYR A 122 3.67 14.13 24.49
CA TYR A 122 4.82 14.93 24.87
C TYR A 122 4.47 16.19 25.68
N ARG A 123 3.31 16.80 25.43
CA ARG A 123 2.90 18.07 26.06
C ARG A 123 2.25 17.90 27.42
N VAL A 124 1.72 16.72 27.74
CA VAL A 124 0.97 16.48 28.98
C VAL A 124 1.72 15.48 29.88
N PRO A 125 1.66 15.66 31.21
CA PRO A 125 2.32 14.73 32.14
C PRO A 125 1.70 13.33 32.15
N LYS A 126 0.41 13.21 31.78
CA LYS A 126 -0.28 11.94 31.63
C LYS A 126 -1.34 12.07 30.54
N LEU A 127 -1.34 11.12 29.60
CA LEU A 127 -2.36 11.01 28.58
C LEU A 127 -3.57 10.23 29.13
N GLU A 128 -4.76 10.79 29.01
CA GLU A 128 -5.99 10.13 29.45
C GLU A 128 -6.47 9.10 28.42
N TYR A 129 -7.21 8.09 28.88
CA TYR A 129 -7.69 7.01 28.01
C TYR A 129 -8.60 7.54 26.88
N GLU A 130 -9.40 8.57 27.15
CA GLU A 130 -10.31 9.17 26.16
C GLU A 130 -9.59 9.91 25.04
N GLN A 131 -8.31 10.25 25.23
CA GLN A 131 -7.48 10.93 24.23
C GLN A 131 -6.82 9.95 23.27
N LEU A 132 -6.87 8.64 23.57
CA LEU A 132 -6.34 7.61 22.69
C LEU A 132 -7.29 7.39 21.49
N PRO A 133 -6.75 7.16 20.29
CA PRO A 133 -7.58 6.80 19.15
C PRO A 133 -8.32 5.48 19.42
N PRO A 134 -9.57 5.34 18.93
CA PRO A 134 -10.32 4.10 19.10
C PRO A 134 -9.64 2.95 18.35
N LEU A 135 -9.84 1.73 18.82
CA LEU A 135 -9.29 0.54 18.15
C LEU A 135 -9.85 0.42 16.71
N ALA A 136 -8.97 0.12 15.75
CA ALA A 136 -9.35 -0.10 14.36
C ALA A 136 -10.38 -1.22 14.22
N ASP A 137 -11.27 -1.12 13.23
CA ASP A 137 -12.41 -2.03 13.10
C ASP A 137 -11.99 -3.50 12.95
N TYR A 138 -10.88 -3.75 12.25
CA TYR A 138 -10.36 -5.10 12.00
C TYR A 138 -9.66 -5.74 13.20
N ASP A 139 -9.29 -4.95 14.21
CA ASP A 139 -8.64 -5.45 15.44
C ASP A 139 -9.64 -5.67 16.58
N ARG A 140 -10.91 -5.32 16.38
CA ARG A 140 -11.95 -5.52 17.40
C ARG A 140 -12.13 -6.99 17.72
N ALA A 141 -12.18 -7.31 19.02
CA ALA A 141 -12.40 -8.67 19.51
C ALA A 141 -13.67 -9.31 18.94
N SER A 142 -14.75 -8.54 18.74
CA SER A 142 -15.98 -9.04 18.13
C SER A 142 -15.77 -9.50 16.68
N TYR A 143 -14.98 -8.76 15.90
CA TYR A 143 -14.67 -9.11 14.52
C TYR A 143 -13.71 -10.30 14.46
N LEU A 144 -12.62 -10.27 15.24
CA LEU A 144 -11.66 -11.38 15.30
C LEU A 144 -12.32 -12.68 15.77
N ARG A 145 -13.24 -12.59 16.73
CA ARG A 145 -14.06 -13.72 17.17
C ARG A 145 -14.89 -14.27 16.01
N HIS A 146 -15.63 -13.41 15.30
CA HIS A 146 -16.44 -13.84 14.17
C HIS A 146 -15.61 -14.42 13.03
N ARG A 147 -14.46 -13.82 12.72
CA ARG A 147 -13.54 -14.27 11.65
C ARG A 147 -12.85 -15.60 12.00
N GLY A 148 -12.47 -15.78 13.27
CA GLY A 148 -11.56 -16.85 13.69
C GLY A 148 -12.21 -18.01 14.42
N PHE A 149 -13.27 -17.81 15.23
CA PHE A 149 -13.72 -18.84 16.17
C PHE A 149 -14.29 -20.07 15.48
N ASP A 150 -15.02 -19.92 14.38
CA ASP A 150 -15.53 -21.08 13.62
C ASP A 150 -14.39 -21.97 13.10
N LYS A 151 -13.22 -21.35 12.88
CA LYS A 151 -12.02 -22.00 12.40
C LYS A 151 -11.03 -22.34 13.50
N LEU A 152 -11.17 -21.90 14.75
CA LEU A 152 -10.18 -22.10 15.83
C LEU A 152 -10.75 -22.84 17.03
N ASP A 153 -12.04 -22.71 17.32
CA ASP A 153 -12.70 -23.27 18.49
C ASP A 153 -12.85 -24.81 18.36
N PRO A 154 -12.23 -25.60 19.24
CA PRO A 154 -12.36 -27.05 19.24
C PRO A 154 -13.81 -27.54 19.37
N LEU A 155 -14.67 -26.76 20.01
CA LEU A 155 -16.07 -27.12 20.24
C LEU A 155 -16.97 -26.87 19.01
N ARG A 156 -16.56 -25.98 18.11
CA ARG A 156 -17.31 -25.63 16.89
C ARG A 156 -16.80 -26.34 15.64
N ARG A 157 -15.56 -26.85 15.68
CA ARG A 157 -14.93 -27.53 14.55
C ARG A 157 -15.49 -28.92 14.32
N THR A 158 -15.73 -29.25 13.06
CA THR A 158 -16.16 -30.60 12.63
C THR A 158 -15.02 -31.61 12.54
N LYS A 159 -13.76 -31.16 12.47
CA LYS A 159 -12.57 -32.01 12.38
C LYS A 159 -11.50 -31.58 13.38
N GLN A 160 -10.91 -32.55 14.06
CA GLN A 160 -9.75 -32.34 14.93
C GLN A 160 -8.54 -31.98 14.06
N ARG A 161 -8.03 -30.76 14.21
CA ARG A 161 -6.82 -30.27 13.53
C ARG A 161 -5.99 -29.44 14.51
N HIS A 162 -4.66 -29.57 14.43
CA HIS A 162 -3.76 -28.75 15.26
C HIS A 162 -4.07 -27.25 15.13
N LEU A 163 -3.97 -26.53 16.25
CA LEU A 163 -4.26 -25.10 16.33
C LEU A 163 -3.46 -24.29 15.30
N PHE A 164 -2.19 -24.68 15.09
CA PHE A 164 -1.29 -24.07 14.11
C PHE A 164 -1.94 -23.89 12.73
N TRP A 165 -2.56 -24.94 12.19
CA TRP A 165 -3.17 -24.88 10.87
C TRP A 165 -4.41 -23.99 10.82
N GLY A 166 -5.14 -23.89 11.94
CA GLY A 166 -6.26 -22.97 12.04
C GLY A 166 -5.81 -21.51 12.04
N LEU A 167 -4.74 -21.21 12.77
CA LEU A 167 -4.14 -19.87 12.77
C LEU A 167 -3.64 -19.51 11.36
N MET A 168 -2.97 -20.45 10.69
CA MET A 168 -2.52 -20.26 9.33
C MET A 168 -3.68 -20.01 8.36
N GLU A 169 -4.81 -20.73 8.50
CA GLU A 169 -6.00 -20.52 7.67
C GLU A 169 -6.68 -19.18 7.93
N VAL A 170 -6.73 -18.70 9.18
CA VAL A 170 -7.37 -17.43 9.53
C VAL A 170 -6.52 -16.23 9.09
N PHE A 171 -5.20 -16.29 9.29
CA PHE A 171 -4.26 -15.17 9.10
C PHE A 171 -3.37 -15.31 7.86
N TRP A 172 -3.75 -16.14 6.88
CA TRP A 172 -2.91 -16.41 5.70
C TRP A 172 -2.54 -15.14 4.92
N ARG A 173 -3.44 -14.16 4.85
CA ARG A 173 -3.20 -12.90 4.11
C ARG A 173 -2.09 -12.10 4.77
N GLU A 174 -2.15 -11.97 6.09
CA GLU A 174 -1.19 -11.27 6.91
C GLU A 174 0.19 -11.94 6.80
N TYR A 175 0.24 -13.28 6.87
CA TYR A 175 1.48 -14.04 6.65
C TYR A 175 2.05 -13.86 5.23
N CYS A 176 1.21 -13.89 4.20
CA CYS A 176 1.64 -13.66 2.82
C CYS A 176 2.21 -12.25 2.64
N ILE A 177 1.57 -11.22 3.21
CA ILE A 177 2.06 -9.83 3.15
C ILE A 177 3.42 -9.74 3.85
N MET A 178 3.57 -10.30 5.06
CA MET A 178 4.86 -10.29 5.78
C MET A 178 5.96 -11.00 4.98
N ALA A 179 5.68 -12.16 4.39
CA ALA A 179 6.65 -12.90 3.58
C ALA A 179 7.11 -12.11 2.35
N VAL A 180 6.18 -11.47 1.65
CA VAL A 180 6.49 -10.59 0.50
C VAL A 180 7.36 -9.41 0.95
N MET A 181 7.01 -8.74 2.04
CA MET A 181 7.76 -7.58 2.55
C MET A 181 9.19 -7.95 2.96
N ILE A 182 9.37 -9.09 3.64
CA ILE A 182 10.70 -9.59 4.01
C ILE A 182 11.53 -9.93 2.77
N THR A 183 10.90 -10.53 1.75
CA THR A 183 11.57 -10.86 0.49
C THR A 183 12.04 -9.61 -0.24
N ILE A 184 11.18 -8.58 -0.33
CA ILE A 184 11.54 -7.28 -0.92
C ILE A 184 12.69 -6.64 -0.14
N LYS A 185 12.64 -6.64 1.20
CA LYS A 185 13.73 -6.12 2.05
C LYS A 185 15.06 -6.81 1.75
N ALA A 186 15.06 -8.15 1.69
CA ALA A 186 16.26 -8.91 1.40
C ALA A 186 16.83 -8.58 0.00
N ILE A 187 15.98 -8.45 -1.02
CA ILE A 187 16.42 -8.03 -2.37
C ILE A 187 17.00 -6.62 -2.35
N MET A 188 16.36 -5.69 -1.64
CA MET A 188 16.81 -4.29 -1.55
C MET A 188 18.15 -4.14 -0.82
N GLU A 189 18.46 -5.03 0.13
CA GLU A 189 19.77 -5.05 0.79
C GLU A 189 20.93 -5.33 -0.19
N PHE A 190 20.67 -6.05 -1.29
CA PHE A 190 21.67 -6.25 -2.35
C PHE A 190 21.86 -5.04 -3.26
N ALA A 191 20.93 -4.07 -3.25
CA ALA A 191 21.04 -2.89 -4.11
C ALA A 191 22.28 -2.05 -3.79
N GLY A 192 22.68 -1.96 -2.51
CA GLY A 192 23.88 -1.24 -2.08
C GLY A 192 25.17 -1.82 -2.66
N PRO A 193 25.48 -3.11 -2.40
CA PRO A 193 26.65 -3.78 -2.98
C PRO A 193 26.69 -3.77 -4.51
N VAL A 194 25.53 -3.99 -5.16
CA VAL A 194 25.43 -3.94 -6.63
C VAL A 194 25.72 -2.54 -7.16
N GLY A 195 25.17 -1.51 -6.52
CA GLY A 195 25.43 -0.12 -6.89
C GLY A 195 26.91 0.25 -6.76
N ILE A 196 27.57 -0.17 -5.68
CA ILE A 196 29.02 0.06 -5.49
C ILE A 196 29.84 -0.60 -6.60
N LYS A 197 29.51 -1.85 -6.96
CA LYS A 197 30.20 -2.57 -8.05
C LYS A 197 30.15 -1.79 -9.37
N TYR A 198 28.97 -1.32 -9.77
CA TYR A 198 28.79 -0.61 -11.03
C TYR A 198 29.29 0.84 -11.03
N LEU A 199 29.60 1.41 -9.87
CA LEU A 199 30.20 2.74 -9.74
C LEU A 199 31.73 2.71 -9.78
N LEU A 200 32.36 1.60 -9.37
CA LEU A 200 33.82 1.47 -9.29
C LEU A 200 34.46 0.88 -10.56
N GLU A 201 33.67 0.20 -11.38
CA GLU A 201 34.04 -0.25 -12.74
C GLU A 201 33.76 0.85 -13.78
#